data_AF-A0A926AQ26-F1
#
_entry.id   AF-A0A926AQ26-F1
#
_cell.length_a   1.000
_cell.length_b   1.000
_cell.length_c   1.000
_cell.angle_alpha   90.00
_cell.angle_beta   90.00
_cell.angle_gamma   90.00
#
_symmetry.space_group_name_H-M   'P 1'
#
loop_
_entity.id
_entity.type
_entity.pdbx_description
1 polymer ?
#
loop_
_entity_poly.entity_id
_entity_poly.type
_entity_poly.pdbx_seq_one_letter_code
_entity_poly.pdbx_strand_id
1 'polypeptide(L)'
;ALVMSAPPCLIAVQLGTIAYRLRQWPLPPIPGVGGTGQWGGLLSNAAFWRDQFITGIVAQPPRTDGAYDWKVSAINAESGVITDLGVTLSGHSGFQPMNFADRLWFIGNTESFELVDGVLRPASFAYAPAWPTDDQRFLLNGEAAHVSRSPTGFSVTTFHDGKWGNDSELAVPATLGDWTFHYQRGAWITALSHGDRVHVFLHTEGRLFHREGLELQEADAATADAAVSALRPANFDGQTRGWSLVREKPNAPPPKAYSHRNMFGLLYEGQPAALYIEDNRDGYPVGYFYRLDGSTWTEFATQTFPFGSTEFRVVSRHDGRSSYILAMTTTGTTHVYAVDATGIRATNGGSSLPNPALNEFPVYAIVPAFILVLGILIGLGTWCLMWWYTKPDYGFGVQTVKLASLGRRGLARLIDLALIVFSTAGLGWAMTIGFDWLSLVEALNLHVDHPTIPIATRVASILALWLAFIVFSLLVVQARWGLTPGKWLCGLRTLRTTLKPCGFARSLVREVVLAVDACHFLCWTPGILSIAFTDCRQRLGDLVTDTLVVEVRSLSRRMPA
;
A
#
# COMPACT_ATOMS: atom_id res chain seq x y z
N ALA A 1 42.41 14.80 4.20
CA ALA A 1 42.06 14.47 5.60
C ALA A 1 40.61 14.87 5.95
N LEU A 2 40.13 16.08 5.64
CA LEU A 2 38.75 16.51 5.92
C LEU A 2 37.66 16.05 4.91
N VAL A 3 38.04 15.38 3.81
CA VAL A 3 37.13 14.93 2.72
C VAL A 3 36.97 13.40 2.67
N MET A 4 37.67 12.66 3.54
CA MET A 4 37.59 11.19 3.59
C MET A 4 36.72 10.65 4.74
N SER A 5 35.98 11.52 5.43
CA SER A 5 35.15 11.17 6.59
C SER A 5 33.63 11.26 6.34
N ALA A 6 33.19 11.32 5.08
CA ALA A 6 31.78 11.16 4.73
C ALA A 6 31.58 9.76 4.11
N PRO A 7 31.18 8.74 4.89
CA PRO A 7 31.02 7.39 4.39
C PRO A 7 29.75 7.30 3.52
N PRO A 8 29.52 6.19 2.79
CA PRO A 8 28.20 5.78 2.28
C PRO A 8 27.08 5.76 3.33
N CYS A 9 27.41 5.97 4.61
CA CYS A 9 26.51 6.51 5.62
C CYS A 9 25.76 7.75 5.14
N LEU A 10 26.23 8.65 4.28
CA LEU A 10 25.39 9.78 3.84
C LEU A 10 24.21 9.36 2.94
N ILE A 11 24.24 8.17 2.32
CA ILE A 11 23.09 7.60 1.59
C ILE A 11 22.24 6.73 2.52
N ALA A 12 22.83 5.98 3.46
CA ALA A 12 22.05 5.23 4.46
C ALA A 12 21.48 6.13 5.58
N VAL A 13 22.14 7.25 5.88
CA VAL A 13 21.73 8.34 6.75
C VAL A 13 20.93 9.34 5.92
N GLN A 14 21.09 9.55 4.61
CA GLN A 14 20.03 10.25 3.87
C GLN A 14 18.80 9.39 3.76
N LEU A 15 18.85 8.10 3.46
CA LEU A 15 17.65 7.25 3.45
C LEU A 15 17.08 7.04 4.86
N GLY A 16 17.94 6.93 5.88
CA GLY A 16 17.55 6.82 7.29
C GLY A 16 17.12 8.16 7.92
N THR A 17 17.65 9.30 7.48
CA THR A 17 17.26 10.66 7.90
C THR A 17 16.16 11.22 7.01
N ILE A 18 15.98 10.73 5.79
CA ILE A 18 14.78 10.90 4.99
C ILE A 18 13.68 10.05 5.63
N ALA A 19 13.91 8.79 6.01
CA ALA A 19 12.95 8.01 6.81
C ALA A 19 12.66 8.63 8.20
N TYR A 20 13.68 9.16 8.89
CA TYR A 20 13.52 9.84 10.19
C TYR A 20 13.01 11.29 10.08
N ARG A 21 13.16 11.99 8.95
CA ARG A 21 12.53 13.31 8.70
C ARG A 21 11.14 13.16 8.06
N LEU A 22 10.90 12.10 7.28
CA LEU A 22 9.57 11.61 6.90
C LEU A 22 8.75 11.25 8.15
N ARG A 23 9.41 10.86 9.25
CA ARG A 23 8.84 10.69 10.59
C ARG A 23 8.24 11.96 11.21
N GLN A 24 8.62 13.16 10.76
CA GLN A 24 8.23 14.44 11.40
C GLN A 24 7.55 15.45 10.45
N TRP A 25 7.57 15.22 9.15
CA TRP A 25 6.82 16.04 8.20
C TRP A 25 5.48 15.38 7.89
N PRO A 26 4.36 16.15 7.85
CA PRO A 26 3.11 15.70 7.30
C PRO A 26 3.25 15.67 5.77
N LEU A 27 4.14 14.83 5.26
CA LEU A 27 4.09 14.50 3.84
C LEU A 27 2.82 13.67 3.63
N PRO A 28 2.05 13.95 2.56
CA PRO A 28 0.96 13.05 2.20
C PRO A 28 1.54 11.64 2.08
N PRO A 29 0.83 10.60 2.58
CA PRO A 29 1.29 9.23 2.45
C PRO A 29 1.72 8.99 1.01
N ILE A 30 2.90 8.39 0.81
CA ILE A 30 3.35 7.98 -0.53
C ILE A 30 2.17 7.21 -1.14
N PRO A 31 1.60 7.63 -2.28
CA PRO A 31 0.47 6.95 -2.90
C PRO A 31 0.81 5.46 -3.08
N GLY A 32 0.11 4.58 -2.37
CA GLY A 32 0.37 3.13 -2.33
C GLY A 32 1.17 2.59 -1.12
N VAL A 33 1.77 3.43 -0.26
CA VAL A 33 2.42 3.01 1.00
C VAL A 33 1.68 3.50 2.25
N GLY A 34 0.79 4.49 2.13
CA GLY A 34 -0.07 4.92 3.24
C GLY A 34 -1.51 5.30 2.85
N GLY A 35 -1.89 5.05 1.61
CA GLY A 35 -3.29 5.00 1.21
C GLY A 35 -3.56 3.55 0.84
N THR A 36 -4.41 2.87 1.61
CA THR A 36 -5.09 1.66 1.16
C THR A 36 -5.72 2.01 -0.19
N GLY A 37 -5.03 1.66 -1.28
CA GLY A 37 -5.52 1.94 -2.63
C GLY A 37 -6.92 1.36 -2.76
N GLN A 38 -7.72 1.91 -3.68
CA GLN A 38 -9.14 1.56 -3.93
C GLN A 38 -9.46 0.05 -3.96
N TRP A 39 -8.43 -0.80 -4.06
CA TRP A 39 -8.47 -2.26 -4.15
C TRP A 39 -8.16 -3.03 -2.87
N GLY A 40 -7.36 -2.50 -1.93
CA GLY A 40 -7.31 -3.03 -0.55
C GLY A 40 -8.70 -3.00 0.10
N GLY A 41 -9.57 -2.15 -0.47
CA GLY A 41 -10.98 -2.05 -0.17
C GLY A 41 -11.91 -3.11 -0.80
N LEU A 42 -11.49 -3.91 -1.80
CA LEU A 42 -12.43 -4.75 -2.57
C LEU A 42 -13.20 -5.71 -1.67
N LEU A 43 -12.48 -6.58 -0.96
CA LEU A 43 -13.10 -7.54 -0.05
C LEU A 43 -13.52 -6.89 1.27
N SER A 44 -12.89 -5.78 1.68
CA SER A 44 -13.33 -5.02 2.86
C SER A 44 -14.76 -4.46 2.68
N ASN A 45 -15.13 -4.08 1.45
CA ASN A 45 -16.41 -3.48 1.10
C ASN A 45 -17.36 -4.44 0.36
N ALA A 46 -16.92 -5.66 0.05
CA ALA A 46 -17.75 -6.64 -0.64
C ALA A 46 -18.96 -7.07 0.21
N ALA A 47 -20.12 -7.27 -0.40
CA ALA A 47 -21.21 -7.98 0.28
C ALA A 47 -20.93 -9.49 0.22
N PHE A 48 -21.37 -10.25 1.22
CA PHE A 48 -21.25 -11.70 1.17
C PHE A 48 -22.62 -12.30 0.83
N TRP A 49 -22.80 -12.76 -0.41
CA TRP A 49 -24.08 -13.21 -0.95
C TRP A 49 -23.91 -14.52 -1.72
N ARG A 50 -24.75 -15.51 -1.43
CA ARG A 50 -24.73 -16.85 -2.05
C ARG A 50 -23.32 -17.49 -2.07
N ASP A 51 -22.64 -17.45 -0.92
CA ASP A 51 -21.30 -18.02 -0.71
C ASP A 51 -20.19 -17.36 -1.55
N GLN A 52 -20.45 -16.15 -2.01
CA GLN A 52 -19.53 -15.37 -2.81
C GLN A 52 -19.42 -13.95 -2.25
N PHE A 53 -18.22 -13.38 -2.34
CA PHE A 53 -18.01 -11.96 -2.09
C PHE A 53 -18.38 -11.19 -3.36
N ILE A 54 -19.38 -10.33 -3.27
CA ILE A 54 -19.83 -9.48 -4.38
C ILE A 54 -19.21 -8.11 -4.24
N THR A 55 -18.53 -7.65 -5.30
CA THR A 55 -17.84 -6.38 -5.32
C THR A 55 -18.05 -5.64 -6.64
N GLY A 56 -18.05 -4.30 -6.59
CA GLY A 56 -17.98 -3.45 -7.76
C GLY A 56 -16.51 -3.19 -8.14
N ILE A 57 -16.17 -3.39 -9.40
CA ILE A 57 -14.84 -3.14 -9.98
C ILE A 57 -15.02 -2.05 -11.02
N VAL A 58 -14.33 -0.91 -10.85
CA VAL A 58 -14.35 0.17 -11.86
C VAL A 58 -13.75 -0.38 -13.15
N ALA A 59 -14.55 -0.47 -14.22
CA ALA A 59 -14.14 -1.11 -15.46
C ALA A 59 -13.33 -0.19 -16.37
N GLN A 60 -13.57 1.12 -16.31
CA GLN A 60 -12.95 2.13 -17.17
C GLN A 60 -12.75 3.46 -16.43
N PRO A 61 -11.83 4.32 -16.90
CA PRO A 61 -11.79 5.71 -16.45
C PRO A 61 -13.16 6.39 -16.61
N PRO A 62 -13.43 7.45 -15.84
CA PRO A 62 -14.72 8.11 -15.86
C PRO A 62 -15.08 8.54 -17.29
N ARG A 63 -16.34 8.35 -17.64
CA ARG A 63 -16.93 8.82 -18.89
C ARG A 63 -16.85 10.35 -18.99
N THR A 64 -17.08 10.90 -20.18
CA THR A 64 -17.03 12.35 -20.41
C THR A 64 -18.03 13.15 -19.57
N ASP A 65 -19.10 12.51 -19.09
CA ASP A 65 -20.11 13.07 -18.18
C ASP A 65 -19.74 12.94 -16.68
N GLY A 66 -18.57 12.38 -16.38
CA GLY A 66 -18.08 12.13 -15.01
C GLY A 66 -18.60 10.85 -14.36
N ALA A 67 -19.46 10.06 -15.03
CA ALA A 67 -19.95 8.79 -14.51
C ALA A 67 -18.90 7.68 -14.63
N TYR A 68 -18.91 6.74 -13.70
CA TYR A 68 -18.09 5.54 -13.71
C TYR A 68 -18.95 4.32 -14.05
N ASP A 69 -18.41 3.44 -14.89
CA ASP A 69 -18.99 2.13 -15.15
C ASP A 69 -18.33 1.09 -14.22
N TRP A 70 -19.13 0.54 -13.30
CA TRP A 70 -18.72 -0.46 -12.34
C TRP A 70 -19.20 -1.83 -12.80
N LYS A 71 -18.27 -2.74 -13.09
CA LYS A 71 -18.60 -4.15 -13.31
C LYS A 71 -18.77 -4.85 -11.97
N VAL A 72 -19.91 -5.51 -11.81
CA VAL A 72 -20.18 -6.32 -10.64
C VAL A 72 -19.55 -7.70 -10.83
N SER A 73 -18.67 -8.07 -9.91
CA SER A 73 -18.01 -9.38 -9.90
C SER A 73 -18.32 -10.12 -8.60
N ALA A 74 -18.44 -11.44 -8.72
CA ALA A 74 -18.54 -12.36 -7.60
C ALA A 74 -17.21 -13.10 -7.43
N ILE A 75 -16.72 -13.19 -6.20
CA ILE A 75 -15.48 -13.87 -5.85
C ILE A 75 -15.86 -15.06 -4.97
N ASN A 76 -15.60 -16.28 -5.45
CA ASN A 76 -15.84 -17.47 -4.64
C ASN A 76 -14.87 -17.50 -3.45
N ALA A 77 -15.40 -17.59 -2.22
CA ALA A 77 -14.59 -17.53 -1.01
C ALA A 77 -13.62 -18.71 -0.86
N GLU A 78 -13.94 -19.86 -1.43
CA GLU A 78 -13.14 -21.10 -1.34
C GLU A 78 -12.04 -21.15 -2.41
N SER A 79 -12.39 -20.85 -3.66
CA SER A 79 -11.51 -21.00 -4.82
C SER A 79 -10.82 -19.72 -5.26
N GLY A 80 -11.33 -18.55 -4.88
CA GLY A 80 -10.83 -17.24 -5.35
C GLY A 80 -11.15 -16.93 -6.80
N VAL A 81 -11.95 -17.76 -7.46
CA VAL A 81 -12.35 -17.53 -8.84
C VAL A 81 -13.28 -16.31 -8.88
N ILE A 82 -12.87 -15.32 -9.67
CA ILE A 82 -13.65 -14.12 -9.97
C ILE A 82 -14.55 -14.42 -11.16
N THR A 83 -15.86 -14.26 -10.97
CA THR A 83 -16.88 -14.42 -12.01
C THR A 83 -17.55 -13.08 -12.25
N ASP A 84 -17.53 -12.59 -13.49
CA ASP A 84 -18.31 -11.42 -13.90
C ASP A 84 -19.80 -11.79 -13.86
N LEU A 85 -20.62 -11.01 -13.15
CA LEU A 85 -22.07 -11.24 -13.11
C LEU A 85 -22.78 -10.74 -14.37
N GLY A 86 -22.07 -10.13 -15.32
CA GLY A 86 -22.65 -9.54 -16.53
C GLY A 86 -23.43 -8.26 -16.25
N VAL A 87 -23.20 -7.66 -15.08
CA VAL A 87 -23.94 -6.52 -14.57
C VAL A 87 -23.00 -5.32 -14.51
N THR A 88 -23.40 -4.21 -15.14
CA THR A 88 -22.67 -2.94 -15.09
C THR A 88 -23.56 -1.86 -14.48
N LEU A 89 -23.05 -1.19 -13.45
CA LEU A 89 -23.68 -0.02 -12.83
C LEU A 89 -23.00 1.23 -13.37
N SER A 90 -23.76 2.16 -13.94
CA SER A 90 -23.25 3.47 -14.33
C SER A 90 -23.72 4.50 -13.32
N GLY A 91 -22.80 5.28 -12.75
CA GLY A 91 -23.17 6.32 -11.79
C GLY A 91 -22.05 7.30 -11.48
N HIS A 92 -22.40 8.49 -10.98
CA HIS A 92 -21.44 9.54 -10.58
C HIS A 92 -20.82 9.27 -9.20
N SER A 93 -21.25 8.23 -8.50
CA SER A 93 -20.77 7.84 -7.18
C SER A 93 -20.35 6.37 -7.15
N GLY A 94 -19.57 6.00 -6.12
CA GLY A 94 -19.25 4.60 -5.87
C GLY A 94 -20.47 3.84 -5.36
N PHE A 95 -20.64 2.61 -5.83
CA PHE A 95 -21.67 1.70 -5.35
C PHE A 95 -21.10 0.77 -4.29
N GLN A 96 -21.75 0.71 -3.13
CA GLN A 96 -21.46 -0.31 -2.14
C GLN A 96 -22.45 -1.47 -2.29
N PRO A 97 -21.98 -2.70 -2.56
CA PRO A 97 -22.84 -3.87 -2.53
C PRO A 97 -23.28 -4.13 -1.08
N MET A 98 -24.53 -4.51 -0.90
CA MET A 98 -25.11 -4.85 0.39
C MET A 98 -26.06 -6.02 0.23
N ASN A 99 -25.98 -7.01 1.12
CA ASN A 99 -26.91 -8.14 1.10
C ASN A 99 -27.83 -8.09 2.33
N PHE A 100 -29.10 -8.40 2.09
CA PHE A 100 -30.13 -8.56 3.11
C PHE A 100 -30.77 -9.93 2.87
N ALA A 101 -30.26 -10.95 3.57
CA ALA A 101 -30.47 -12.36 3.27
C ALA A 101 -30.23 -12.74 1.80
N ASP A 102 -31.29 -13.07 1.06
CA ASP A 102 -31.25 -13.55 -0.30
C ASP A 102 -31.28 -12.43 -1.34
N ARG A 103 -31.48 -11.18 -0.90
CA ARG A 103 -31.51 -9.98 -1.75
C ARG A 103 -30.15 -9.28 -1.73
N LEU A 104 -29.75 -8.75 -2.88
CA LEU A 104 -28.51 -8.02 -3.05
C LEU A 104 -28.79 -6.65 -3.66
N TRP A 105 -28.37 -5.60 -2.97
CA TRP A 105 -28.50 -4.21 -3.37
C TRP A 105 -27.14 -3.59 -3.66
N PHE A 106 -27.13 -2.58 -4.52
CA PHE A 106 -25.99 -1.74 -4.85
C PHE A 106 -26.39 -0.32 -4.58
N ILE A 107 -25.78 0.29 -3.57
CA ILE A 107 -26.26 1.56 -3.05
C ILE A 107 -25.19 2.60 -3.31
N GLY A 108 -25.57 3.59 -4.13
CA GLY A 108 -24.82 4.81 -4.37
C GLY A 108 -25.42 5.98 -3.60
N ASN A 109 -24.76 7.14 -3.69
CA ASN A 109 -25.19 8.34 -2.95
C ASN A 109 -26.51 8.91 -3.47
N THR A 110 -26.78 8.76 -4.77
CA THR A 110 -27.94 9.35 -5.46
C THR A 110 -28.91 8.33 -6.01
N GLU A 111 -28.47 7.09 -6.14
CA GLU A 111 -29.18 6.03 -6.83
C GLU A 111 -28.85 4.70 -6.18
N SER A 112 -29.80 3.77 -6.22
CA SER A 112 -29.63 2.44 -5.68
C SER A 112 -30.31 1.43 -6.58
N PHE A 113 -29.74 0.24 -6.64
CA PHE A 113 -30.19 -0.83 -7.50
C PHE A 113 -30.34 -2.10 -6.69
N GLU A 114 -31.33 -2.90 -7.01
CA GLU A 114 -31.51 -4.25 -6.50
C GLU A 114 -31.28 -5.26 -7.60
N LEU A 115 -30.52 -6.31 -7.32
CA LEU A 115 -30.36 -7.44 -8.21
C LEU A 115 -31.52 -8.44 -8.02
N VAL A 116 -32.50 -8.40 -8.91
CA VAL A 116 -33.65 -9.34 -8.94
C VAL A 116 -33.48 -10.28 -10.14
N ASP A 117 -33.36 -11.58 -9.89
CA ASP A 117 -33.21 -12.62 -10.93
C ASP A 117 -32.06 -12.34 -11.92
N GLY A 118 -30.95 -11.78 -11.42
CA GLY A 118 -29.78 -11.43 -12.23
C GLY A 118 -29.94 -10.11 -13.02
N VAL A 119 -31.06 -9.41 -12.88
CA VAL A 119 -31.32 -8.11 -13.51
C VAL A 119 -31.32 -7.01 -12.45
N LEU A 120 -30.55 -5.95 -12.66
CA LEU A 120 -30.62 -4.78 -11.81
C LEU A 120 -31.90 -4.00 -12.05
N ARG A 121 -32.62 -3.70 -10.98
CA ARG A 121 -33.79 -2.84 -10.97
C ARG A 121 -33.50 -1.63 -10.09
N PRO A 122 -33.86 -0.40 -10.51
CA PRO A 122 -33.80 0.75 -9.61
C PRO A 122 -34.59 0.44 -8.32
N ALA A 123 -33.96 0.66 -7.18
CA ALA A 123 -34.58 0.48 -5.88
C ALA A 123 -34.90 1.86 -5.30
N SER A 124 -36.05 2.00 -4.63
CA SER A 124 -36.40 3.21 -3.87
C SER A 124 -35.56 3.38 -2.60
N PHE A 125 -34.55 2.54 -2.42
CA PHE A 125 -33.61 2.55 -1.31
C PHE A 125 -32.66 3.75 -1.43
N ALA A 126 -33.16 4.97 -1.28
CA ALA A 126 -32.31 6.16 -1.25
C ALA A 126 -31.65 6.26 0.13
N TYR A 127 -30.32 6.16 0.17
CA TYR A 127 -29.56 6.29 1.42
C TYR A 127 -29.64 7.73 1.96
N ALA A 128 -29.71 7.89 3.28
CA ALA A 128 -29.52 9.19 3.92
C ALA A 128 -28.03 9.56 3.85
N PRO A 129 -27.64 10.77 3.42
CA PRO A 129 -26.31 11.11 2.89
C PRO A 129 -25.13 11.11 3.88
N ALA A 130 -25.24 10.53 5.06
CA ALA A 130 -24.12 10.43 6.01
C ALA A 130 -23.53 9.03 5.96
N TRP A 131 -22.20 8.92 5.89
CA TRP A 131 -21.46 7.66 5.92
C TRP A 131 -21.04 7.29 7.35
N PRO A 132 -21.84 6.61 8.20
CA PRO A 132 -21.24 5.86 9.29
C PRO A 132 -20.72 4.55 8.68
N THR A 133 -19.41 4.47 8.50
CA THR A 133 -18.67 3.22 8.27
C THR A 133 -18.83 2.19 9.39
N ASP A 134 -19.61 2.53 10.42
CA ASP A 134 -19.90 1.73 11.61
C ASP A 134 -21.32 1.13 11.59
N ASP A 135 -22.18 1.46 10.61
CA ASP A 135 -23.54 0.92 10.57
C ASP A 135 -23.52 -0.56 10.19
N GLN A 136 -24.09 -1.39 11.06
CA GLN A 136 -24.26 -2.81 10.82
C GLN A 136 -25.67 -3.12 10.35
N ARG A 137 -25.76 -3.98 9.34
CA ARG A 137 -26.98 -4.21 8.56
C ARG A 137 -27.34 -5.68 8.66
N PHE A 138 -28.60 -5.97 8.91
CA PHE A 138 -29.09 -7.32 9.15
C PHE A 138 -30.59 -7.41 8.80
N LEU A 139 -31.18 -8.60 8.90
CA LEU A 139 -32.63 -8.74 8.79
C LEU A 139 -33.26 -8.78 10.17
N LEU A 140 -34.26 -7.92 10.36
CA LEU A 140 -35.14 -7.94 11.52
C LEU A 140 -36.56 -8.29 11.05
N ASN A 141 -37.07 -9.44 11.46
CA ASN A 141 -38.40 -9.93 11.06
C ASN A 141 -38.63 -9.99 9.54
N GLY A 142 -37.57 -10.29 8.77
CA GLY A 142 -37.64 -10.34 7.30
C GLY A 142 -37.46 -8.98 6.60
N GLU A 143 -37.37 -7.90 7.36
CA GLU A 143 -37.15 -6.55 6.84
C GLU A 143 -35.70 -6.13 6.94
N ALA A 144 -35.23 -5.36 5.97
CA ALA A 144 -33.88 -4.80 6.01
C ALA A 144 -33.79 -3.82 7.18
N ALA A 145 -32.86 -4.06 8.09
CA ALA A 145 -32.61 -3.21 9.25
C ALA A 145 -31.15 -2.79 9.28
N HIS A 146 -30.90 -1.61 9.85
CA HIS A 146 -29.54 -1.21 10.20
C HIS A 146 -29.50 -0.70 11.63
N VAL A 147 -28.36 -0.94 12.30
CA VAL A 147 -28.02 -0.38 13.59
C VAL A 147 -27.12 0.82 13.35
N SER A 148 -27.53 1.99 13.84
CA SER A 148 -26.69 3.19 13.86
C SER A 148 -26.38 3.61 15.30
N ARG A 149 -25.31 4.38 15.48
CA ARG A 149 -24.91 4.88 16.82
C ARG A 149 -25.71 6.15 17.14
N SER A 150 -26.35 6.19 18.31
CA SER A 150 -26.99 7.40 18.85
C SER A 150 -26.18 7.96 20.03
N PRO A 151 -26.42 9.22 20.47
CA PRO A 151 -25.77 9.76 21.66
C PRO A 151 -26.08 8.97 22.94
N THR A 152 -27.25 8.33 22.99
CA THR A 152 -27.79 7.57 24.13
C THR A 152 -27.48 6.07 24.05
N GLY A 153 -27.08 5.55 22.88
CA GLY A 153 -26.82 4.14 22.66
C GLY A 153 -26.75 3.80 21.18
N PHE A 154 -27.65 2.92 20.73
CA PHE A 154 -27.77 2.52 19.33
C PHE A 154 -29.23 2.59 18.93
N SER A 155 -29.53 3.03 17.71
CA SER A 155 -30.87 2.93 17.13
C SER A 155 -30.89 1.86 16.05
N VAL A 156 -32.03 1.19 15.94
CA VAL A 156 -32.33 0.26 14.85
C VAL A 156 -33.40 0.90 13.99
N THR A 157 -33.10 1.06 12.70
CA THR A 157 -34.04 1.56 11.71
C THR A 157 -34.38 0.41 10.76
N THR A 158 -35.67 0.11 10.60
CA THR A 158 -36.15 -0.90 9.65
C THR A 158 -36.63 -0.25 8.35
N PHE A 159 -36.53 -0.96 7.23
CA PHE A 159 -37.01 -0.52 5.94
C PHE A 159 -38.33 -1.22 5.62
N HIS A 160 -39.42 -0.46 5.63
CA HIS A 160 -40.78 -0.94 5.40
C HIS A 160 -41.49 -0.03 4.38
N ASP A 161 -42.29 -0.61 3.49
CA ASP A 161 -43.07 0.12 2.46
C ASP A 161 -42.25 1.13 1.63
N GLY A 162 -41.02 0.77 1.28
CA GLY A 162 -40.14 1.59 0.44
C GLY A 162 -39.54 2.79 1.16
N LYS A 163 -39.66 2.89 2.49
CA LYS A 163 -39.09 3.95 3.33
C LYS A 163 -38.40 3.36 4.55
N TRP A 164 -37.41 4.07 5.06
CA TRP A 164 -36.88 3.79 6.39
C TRP A 164 -37.90 4.27 7.43
N GLY A 165 -38.27 3.38 8.34
CA GLY A 165 -39.15 3.67 9.47
C GLY A 165 -38.49 4.58 10.49
N ASN A 166 -39.19 4.85 11.59
CA ASN A 166 -38.62 5.60 12.70
C ASN A 166 -37.59 4.74 13.44
N ASP A 167 -36.54 5.40 13.93
CA ASP A 167 -35.52 4.80 14.76
C ASP A 167 -36.16 4.22 16.04
N SER A 168 -36.01 2.92 16.25
CA SER A 168 -36.28 2.28 17.54
C SER A 168 -34.99 2.29 18.34
N GLU A 169 -35.01 2.73 19.60
CA GLU A 169 -33.79 2.66 20.41
C GLU A 169 -33.54 1.21 20.83
N LEU A 170 -32.31 0.75 20.59
CA LEU A 170 -31.84 -0.52 21.11
C LEU A 170 -31.56 -0.35 22.60
N ALA A 171 -32.23 -1.15 23.43
CA ALA A 171 -32.00 -1.17 24.86
C ALA A 171 -30.60 -1.71 25.18
N VAL A 172 -29.60 -0.83 25.19
CA VAL A 172 -28.25 -1.13 25.68
C VAL A 172 -28.08 -0.47 27.04
N PRO A 173 -27.84 -1.25 28.11
CA PRO A 173 -27.80 -0.70 29.46
C PRO A 173 -26.64 0.31 29.56
N ALA A 174 -26.86 1.50 30.13
CA ALA A 174 -25.79 2.49 30.34
C ALA A 174 -24.65 1.95 31.24
N THR A 175 -25.00 1.00 32.11
CA THR A 175 -24.08 0.27 32.97
C THR A 175 -24.36 -1.23 32.95
N LEU A 176 -23.33 -2.06 32.86
CA LEU A 176 -23.44 -3.51 33.00
C LEU A 176 -22.51 -3.95 34.13
N GLY A 177 -23.06 -4.36 35.27
CA GLY A 177 -22.25 -4.53 36.48
C GLY A 177 -21.70 -3.19 36.98
N ASP A 178 -20.42 -3.17 37.35
CA ASP A 178 -19.67 -1.97 37.73
C ASP A 178 -19.13 -1.17 36.52
N TRP A 179 -19.47 -1.56 35.29
CA TRP A 179 -18.95 -0.94 34.07
C TRP A 179 -19.91 0.12 33.54
N THR A 180 -19.39 1.28 33.16
CA THR A 180 -20.13 2.34 32.48
C THR A 180 -19.71 2.40 31.02
N PHE A 181 -20.64 2.40 30.08
CA PHE A 181 -20.31 2.46 28.65
C PHE A 181 -20.24 3.89 28.14
N HIS A 182 -19.20 4.18 27.35
CA HIS A 182 -19.07 5.43 26.61
C HIS A 182 -19.32 5.19 25.12
N TYR A 183 -20.59 5.20 24.69
CA TYR A 183 -20.97 4.89 23.31
C TYR A 183 -20.30 5.80 22.26
N GLN A 184 -20.02 7.05 22.61
CA GLN A 184 -19.33 7.99 21.71
C GLN A 184 -17.85 7.65 21.44
N ARG A 185 -17.22 6.77 22.22
CA ARG A 185 -15.78 6.47 22.11
C ARG A 185 -15.54 4.97 21.89
N GLY A 186 -15.64 4.56 20.64
CA GLY A 186 -15.15 3.26 20.20
C GLY A 186 -16.03 2.07 20.57
N ALA A 187 -17.34 2.29 20.78
CA ALA A 187 -18.30 1.21 20.90
C ALA A 187 -18.97 0.92 19.56
N TRP A 188 -19.02 -0.34 19.12
CA TRP A 188 -19.78 -0.74 17.93
C TRP A 188 -20.55 -2.02 18.21
N ILE A 189 -21.60 -2.25 17.43
CA ILE A 189 -22.44 -3.45 17.52
C ILE A 189 -22.29 -4.27 16.25
N THR A 190 -22.27 -5.60 16.41
CA THR A 190 -22.46 -6.55 15.31
C THR A 190 -23.76 -7.30 15.52
N ALA A 191 -24.64 -7.34 14.51
CA ALA A 191 -25.89 -8.08 14.56
C ALA A 191 -25.90 -9.17 13.50
N LEU A 192 -26.09 -10.42 13.91
CA LEU A 192 -26.11 -11.59 13.03
C LEU A 192 -27.45 -12.29 13.14
N SER A 193 -28.13 -12.47 12.01
CA SER A 193 -29.39 -13.23 11.96
C SER A 193 -29.11 -14.70 11.63
N HIS A 194 -29.75 -15.63 12.34
CA HIS A 194 -29.71 -17.07 12.07
C HIS A 194 -31.09 -17.68 12.34
N GLY A 195 -31.80 -18.04 11.27
CA GLY A 195 -33.23 -18.39 11.38
C GLY A 195 -34.03 -17.23 11.97
N ASP A 196 -34.86 -17.52 12.97
CA ASP A 196 -35.68 -16.51 13.67
C ASP A 196 -34.93 -15.79 14.82
N ARG A 197 -33.63 -16.08 14.99
CA ARG A 197 -32.82 -15.54 16.08
C ARG A 197 -31.90 -14.45 15.56
N VAL A 198 -31.73 -13.40 16.36
CA VAL A 198 -30.73 -12.36 16.14
C VAL A 198 -29.72 -12.41 17.27
N HIS A 199 -28.43 -12.52 16.94
CA HIS A 199 -27.33 -12.46 17.88
C HIS A 199 -26.68 -11.08 17.81
N VAL A 200 -26.62 -10.39 18.95
CA VAL A 200 -26.08 -9.05 19.06
C VAL A 200 -24.77 -9.11 19.82
N PHE A 201 -23.72 -8.56 19.23
CA PHE A 201 -22.40 -8.46 19.81
C PHE A 201 -22.06 -7.00 20.05
N LEU A 202 -21.86 -6.61 21.30
CA LEU A 202 -21.47 -5.25 21.68
C LEU A 202 -19.98 -5.21 22.00
N HIS A 203 -19.26 -4.39 21.26
CA HIS A 203 -17.84 -4.14 21.45
C HIS A 203 -17.68 -2.80 22.14
N THR A 204 -16.91 -2.76 23.22
CA THR A 204 -16.68 -1.53 23.97
C THR A 204 -15.48 -1.67 24.89
N GLU A 205 -14.57 -0.69 24.83
CA GLU A 205 -13.35 -0.63 25.65
C GLU A 205 -12.46 -1.90 25.64
N GLY A 206 -12.45 -2.64 24.52
CA GLY A 206 -11.69 -3.88 24.40
C GLY A 206 -12.35 -5.10 25.05
N ARG A 207 -13.66 -5.00 25.37
CA ARG A 207 -14.51 -6.12 25.79
C ARG A 207 -15.54 -6.44 24.70
N LEU A 208 -15.98 -7.69 24.67
CA LEU A 208 -17.03 -8.18 23.80
C LEU A 208 -18.14 -8.80 24.63
N PHE A 209 -19.36 -8.31 24.44
CA PHE A 209 -20.58 -8.83 25.04
C PHE A 209 -21.45 -9.45 23.95
N HIS A 210 -22.19 -10.48 24.29
CA HIS A 210 -23.14 -11.14 23.40
C HIS A 210 -24.51 -11.22 24.04
N ARG A 211 -25.56 -11.05 23.23
CA ARG A 211 -26.95 -11.28 23.61
C ARG A 211 -27.69 -11.97 22.47
N GLU A 212 -28.63 -12.84 22.82
CA GLU A 212 -29.63 -13.35 21.89
C GLU A 212 -30.91 -12.49 21.98
N GLY A 213 -31.43 -12.10 20.82
CA GLY A 213 -32.59 -11.24 20.65
C GLY A 213 -32.27 -9.74 20.63
N LEU A 214 -33.20 -8.98 20.06
CA LEU A 214 -33.25 -7.52 20.12
C LEU A 214 -34.52 -7.12 20.87
N GLU A 215 -34.37 -6.48 22.02
CA GLU A 215 -35.48 -5.76 22.65
C GLU A 215 -35.44 -4.32 22.15
N LEU A 216 -36.40 -3.98 21.28
CA LEU A 216 -36.59 -2.63 20.79
C LEU A 216 -37.52 -1.89 21.75
N GLN A 217 -37.11 -0.71 22.19
CA GLN A 217 -38.00 0.22 22.87
C GLN A 217 -38.62 1.14 21.83
N GLU A 218 -39.94 1.28 21.84
CA GLU A 218 -40.60 2.30 21.04
C GLU A 218 -40.05 3.66 21.49
N ALA A 219 -39.47 4.41 20.56
CA ALA A 219 -39.00 5.76 20.85
C ALA A 219 -40.22 6.63 21.17
N ASP A 220 -40.47 6.89 22.45
CA ASP A 220 -41.56 7.74 22.90
C ASP A 220 -41.45 9.13 22.23
N ALA A 221 -42.30 9.38 21.23
CA ALA A 221 -42.24 10.55 20.35
C ALA A 221 -42.47 11.90 21.06
N ALA A 222 -42.71 11.91 22.37
CA ALA A 222 -43.11 13.09 23.13
C ALA A 222 -42.05 13.64 24.11
N THR A 223 -40.91 12.96 24.32
CA THR A 223 -39.98 13.34 25.41
C THR A 223 -38.50 13.32 25.02
N ALA A 224 -38.15 13.92 23.87
CA ALA A 224 -36.75 14.12 23.49
C ALA A 224 -35.97 15.04 24.47
N ASP A 225 -36.64 15.91 25.22
CA ASP A 225 -36.03 16.77 26.25
C ASP A 225 -35.92 16.11 27.65
N ALA A 226 -36.48 14.92 27.88
CA ALA A 226 -36.36 14.21 29.16
C ALA A 226 -35.23 13.16 29.19
N ALA A 227 -34.59 12.91 28.04
CA ALA A 227 -33.60 11.83 27.85
C ALA A 227 -32.25 12.04 28.57
N VAL A 228 -32.09 13.10 29.36
CA VAL A 228 -30.87 13.34 30.18
C VAL A 228 -31.12 13.19 31.69
N SER A 229 -32.37 13.00 32.16
CA SER A 229 -32.67 13.02 33.60
C SER A 229 -33.35 11.76 34.19
N ALA A 230 -33.40 10.64 33.47
CA ALA A 230 -33.94 9.37 33.99
C ALA A 230 -32.88 8.26 34.11
N LEU A 231 -31.71 8.58 34.69
CA LEU A 231 -30.74 7.58 35.15
C LEU A 231 -30.77 7.50 36.69
N ARG A 232 -31.80 6.86 37.24
CA ARG A 232 -31.74 6.19 38.54
C ARG A 232 -32.62 4.94 38.51
N PRO A 233 -32.06 3.72 38.52
CA PRO A 233 -32.84 2.54 38.81
C PRO A 233 -32.99 2.38 40.33
N ALA A 234 -34.24 2.24 40.78
CA ALA A 234 -34.54 1.68 42.09
C ALA A 234 -34.50 0.15 42.00
N ASN A 235 -33.60 -0.43 42.79
CA ASN A 235 -33.39 -1.85 43.08
C ASN A 235 -32.79 -2.73 41.97
N PHE A 236 -31.63 -3.27 42.34
CA PHE A 236 -30.54 -3.76 41.54
C PHE A 236 -30.14 -5.10 42.19
N ASP A 237 -30.34 -6.24 41.52
CA ASP A 237 -29.77 -7.57 41.89
C ASP A 237 -29.91 -8.64 40.76
N GLY A 238 -29.94 -8.23 39.48
CA GLY A 238 -30.13 -9.12 38.30
C GLY A 238 -29.41 -8.65 37.04
N GLN A 239 -28.13 -8.27 37.18
CA GLN A 239 -27.46 -7.21 36.42
C GLN A 239 -27.00 -7.49 34.97
N THR A 240 -27.39 -8.59 34.32
CA THR A 240 -27.05 -8.82 32.90
C THR A 240 -28.17 -9.50 32.11
N ARG A 241 -29.45 -9.12 32.29
CA ARG A 241 -30.58 -9.78 31.58
C ARG A 241 -30.31 -9.91 30.07
N GLY A 242 -29.92 -11.11 29.64
CA GLY A 242 -29.62 -11.48 28.26
C GLY A 242 -28.18 -11.25 27.78
N TRP A 243 -27.32 -10.49 28.48
CA TRP A 243 -25.94 -10.23 28.05
C TRP A 243 -24.95 -11.19 28.72
N SER A 244 -24.10 -11.82 27.92
CA SER A 244 -22.98 -12.65 28.34
C SER A 244 -21.66 -11.98 27.96
N LEU A 245 -20.69 -11.96 28.88
CA LEU A 245 -19.34 -11.50 28.59
C LEU A 245 -18.59 -12.61 27.85
N VAL A 246 -18.08 -12.32 26.66
CA VAL A 246 -17.30 -13.26 25.86
C VAL A 246 -15.87 -13.34 26.37
N ARG A 247 -15.22 -12.19 26.55
CA ARG A 247 -13.82 -12.09 27.01
C ARG A 247 -13.59 -10.77 27.75
N GLU A 248 -12.89 -10.85 28.87
CA GLU A 248 -12.42 -9.66 29.61
C GLU A 248 -11.35 -8.90 28.83
N LYS A 249 -11.18 -7.62 29.18
CA LYS A 249 -10.19 -6.74 28.57
C LYS A 249 -8.79 -7.35 28.73
N PRO A 250 -7.95 -7.35 27.69
CA PRO A 250 -6.57 -7.80 27.81
C PRO A 250 -5.80 -6.96 28.84
N ASN A 251 -4.85 -7.58 29.54
CA ASN A 251 -4.00 -6.89 30.51
C ASN A 251 -3.13 -5.79 29.88
N ALA A 252 -2.93 -5.81 28.56
CA ALA A 252 -2.18 -4.81 27.83
C ALA A 252 -3.12 -3.92 26.99
N PRO A 253 -3.00 -2.59 27.06
CA PRO A 253 -3.71 -1.71 26.14
C PRO A 253 -3.25 -2.01 24.70
N PRO A 254 -4.17 -2.05 23.71
CA PRO A 254 -3.80 -2.26 22.33
C PRO A 254 -2.82 -1.16 21.86
N PRO A 255 -1.84 -1.48 21.00
CA PRO A 255 -0.93 -0.47 20.46
C PRO A 255 -1.72 0.65 19.78
N LYS A 256 -1.31 1.91 20.02
CA LYS A 256 -2.02 3.14 19.62
C LYS A 256 -2.28 3.31 18.11
N ALA A 257 -1.77 2.42 17.26
CA ALA A 257 -1.71 2.61 15.81
C ALA A 257 -2.75 1.80 15.02
N TYR A 258 -3.49 0.87 15.63
CA TYR A 258 -4.37 -0.06 14.89
C TYR A 258 -5.84 0.18 15.14
N SER A 259 -6.64 -0.11 14.11
CA SER A 259 -8.09 0.04 14.12
C SER A 259 -8.67 -0.66 15.36
N HIS A 260 -9.66 -0.04 16.00
CA HIS A 260 -10.20 -0.55 17.26
C HIS A 260 -10.81 -1.97 17.16
N ARG A 261 -11.01 -2.51 15.96
CA ARG A 261 -11.75 -3.75 15.71
C ARG A 261 -10.89 -5.01 15.87
N ASN A 262 -10.55 -5.36 17.11
CA ASN A 262 -9.86 -6.63 17.41
C ASN A 262 -10.81 -7.76 17.83
N MET A 263 -12.11 -7.54 17.74
CA MET A 263 -13.11 -8.50 18.18
C MET A 263 -14.23 -8.54 17.16
N PHE A 264 -14.74 -9.73 16.88
CA PHE A 264 -15.78 -9.95 15.88
C PHE A 264 -16.76 -11.01 16.36
N GLY A 265 -18.06 -10.76 16.20
CA GLY A 265 -19.08 -11.82 16.29
C GLY A 265 -19.14 -12.62 15.00
N LEU A 266 -19.40 -13.92 15.10
CA LEU A 266 -19.62 -14.81 13.96
C LEU A 266 -20.58 -15.96 14.32
N LEU A 267 -20.91 -16.79 13.33
CA LEU A 267 -21.67 -18.02 13.52
C LEU A 267 -20.79 -19.25 13.26
N TYR A 268 -20.90 -20.24 14.12
CA TYR A 268 -20.20 -21.51 14.03
C TYR A 268 -21.21 -22.64 14.29
N GLU A 269 -21.48 -23.47 13.28
CA GLU A 269 -22.46 -24.56 13.37
C GLU A 269 -23.86 -24.10 13.87
N GLY A 270 -24.27 -22.90 13.47
CA GLY A 270 -25.54 -22.28 13.87
C GLY A 270 -25.56 -21.72 15.30
N GLN A 271 -24.44 -21.78 16.02
CA GLN A 271 -24.27 -21.18 17.34
C GLN A 271 -23.50 -19.85 17.24
N PRO A 272 -23.74 -18.89 18.16
CA PRO A 272 -22.95 -17.68 18.23
C PRO A 272 -21.52 -18.02 18.65
N ALA A 273 -20.58 -17.48 17.88
CA ALA A 273 -19.15 -17.57 18.12
C ALA A 273 -18.53 -16.17 18.09
N ALA A 274 -17.30 -16.06 18.59
CA ALA A 274 -16.57 -14.82 18.61
C ALA A 274 -15.10 -15.06 18.27
N LEU A 275 -14.53 -14.13 17.52
CA LEU A 275 -13.12 -14.05 17.21
C LEU A 275 -12.52 -12.87 17.97
N TYR A 276 -11.50 -13.12 18.78
CA TYR A 276 -10.67 -12.10 19.39
C TYR A 276 -9.27 -12.16 18.77
N ILE A 277 -8.77 -11.04 18.29
CA ILE A 277 -7.47 -10.92 17.62
C ILE A 277 -6.51 -10.23 18.58
N GLU A 278 -5.57 -11.01 19.07
CA GLU A 278 -4.43 -10.48 19.81
C GLU A 278 -3.38 -10.04 18.81
N ASP A 279 -3.18 -8.73 18.74
CA ASP A 279 -2.07 -8.17 18.00
C ASP A 279 -0.77 -8.49 18.74
N ASN A 280 0.03 -9.39 18.16
CA ASN A 280 1.35 -9.69 18.69
C ASN A 280 2.32 -8.60 18.22
N ARG A 281 3.14 -8.09 19.14
CA ARG A 281 4.21 -7.12 18.82
C ARG A 281 5.16 -7.58 17.72
N ASP A 282 5.23 -8.89 17.49
CA ASP A 282 6.06 -9.52 16.47
C ASP A 282 5.43 -9.49 15.05
N GLY A 283 4.25 -8.87 14.89
CA GLY A 283 3.56 -8.70 13.59
C GLY A 283 2.81 -9.93 13.09
N TYR A 284 2.72 -11.00 13.90
CA TYR A 284 1.91 -12.19 13.66
C TYR A 284 0.68 -12.19 14.57
N PRO A 285 -0.44 -11.57 14.15
CA PRO A 285 -1.63 -11.54 14.97
C PRO A 285 -2.19 -12.94 15.21
N VAL A 286 -2.68 -13.20 16.42
CA VAL A 286 -3.24 -14.48 16.85
C VAL A 286 -4.72 -14.32 17.12
N GLY A 287 -5.54 -15.05 16.37
CA GLY A 287 -6.98 -15.14 16.57
C GLY A 287 -7.34 -16.25 17.55
N TYR A 288 -8.05 -15.89 18.62
CA TYR A 288 -8.65 -16.80 19.59
C TYR A 288 -10.15 -16.89 19.34
N PHE A 289 -10.67 -18.12 19.23
CA PHE A 289 -12.03 -18.39 18.83
C PHE A 289 -12.82 -18.95 20.01
N TYR A 290 -13.90 -18.26 20.34
CA TYR A 290 -14.82 -18.63 21.40
C TYR A 290 -16.14 -19.08 20.81
N ARG A 291 -16.74 -20.11 21.40
CA ARG A 291 -18.12 -20.51 21.12
C ARG A 291 -18.94 -20.46 22.40
N LEU A 292 -20.23 -20.21 22.26
CA LEU A 292 -21.15 -20.28 23.38
C LEU A 292 -21.63 -21.73 23.58
N ASP A 293 -21.02 -22.43 24.53
CA ASP A 293 -21.44 -23.78 24.94
C ASP A 293 -22.43 -23.64 26.11
N GLY A 294 -23.72 -23.64 25.79
CA GLY A 294 -24.78 -23.41 26.77
C GLY A 294 -24.80 -21.97 27.26
N SER A 295 -24.29 -21.73 28.47
CA SER A 295 -24.20 -20.38 29.07
C SER A 295 -22.75 -19.90 29.25
N THR A 296 -21.77 -20.68 28.79
CA THR A 296 -20.34 -20.40 28.99
C THR A 296 -19.62 -20.26 27.67
N TRP A 297 -18.82 -19.20 27.54
CA TRP A 297 -17.93 -19.01 26.40
C TRP A 297 -16.67 -19.86 26.60
N THR A 298 -16.42 -20.78 25.67
CA THR A 298 -15.26 -21.67 25.69
C THR A 298 -14.39 -21.39 24.47
N GLU A 299 -13.08 -21.33 24.68
CA GLU A 299 -12.13 -21.27 23.57
C GLU A 299 -12.08 -22.63 22.89
N PHE A 300 -12.37 -22.69 21.58
CA PHE A 300 -12.37 -23.95 20.84
C PHE A 300 -11.24 -24.03 19.81
N ALA A 301 -10.67 -22.91 19.40
CA ALA A 301 -9.57 -22.88 18.44
C ALA A 301 -8.70 -21.62 18.56
N THR A 302 -7.47 -21.72 18.09
CA THR A 302 -6.52 -20.62 17.93
C THR A 302 -5.90 -20.66 16.54
N GLN A 303 -5.75 -19.51 15.89
CA GLN A 303 -5.17 -19.38 14.55
C GLN A 303 -4.18 -18.21 14.50
N THR A 304 -2.94 -18.47 14.08
CA THR A 304 -2.00 -17.40 13.72
C THR A 304 -2.27 -16.93 12.30
N PHE A 305 -2.46 -15.62 12.12
CA PHE A 305 -2.66 -15.00 10.81
C PHE A 305 -1.33 -14.58 10.18
N PRO A 306 -1.29 -14.30 8.86
CA PRO A 306 -0.06 -13.96 8.16
C PRO A 306 0.57 -12.68 8.68
N PHE A 307 1.90 -12.62 8.62
CA PHE A 307 2.65 -11.43 9.01
C PHE A 307 2.16 -10.20 8.23
N GLY A 308 1.99 -9.07 8.92
CA GLY A 308 1.48 -7.86 8.27
C GLY A 308 -0.04 -7.68 8.35
N SER A 309 -0.80 -8.70 8.79
CA SER A 309 -2.27 -8.61 8.89
C SER A 309 -2.67 -7.53 9.89
N THR A 310 -3.40 -6.52 9.44
CA THR A 310 -3.78 -5.35 10.24
C THR A 310 -5.26 -5.04 10.22
N GLU A 311 -5.96 -5.49 9.19
CA GLU A 311 -7.39 -5.31 9.07
C GLU A 311 -8.07 -6.67 8.96
N PHE A 312 -9.14 -6.82 9.74
CA PHE A 312 -9.90 -8.05 9.80
C PHE A 312 -11.37 -7.78 9.58
N ARG A 313 -12.00 -8.70 8.87
CA ARG A 313 -13.45 -8.70 8.67
C ARG A 313 -13.96 -10.11 8.77
N VAL A 314 -15.13 -10.26 9.39
CA VAL A 314 -15.79 -11.55 9.51
C VAL A 314 -17.15 -11.46 8.84
N VAL A 315 -17.48 -12.47 8.06
CA VAL A 315 -18.80 -12.64 7.43
C VAL A 315 -19.32 -14.02 7.75
N SER A 316 -20.59 -14.14 8.12
CA SER A 316 -21.22 -15.44 8.37
C SER A 316 -22.14 -15.79 7.21
N ARG A 317 -22.16 -17.07 6.81
CA ARG A 317 -23.18 -17.56 5.89
C ARG A 317 -24.55 -17.43 6.52
N HIS A 318 -25.55 -17.20 5.69
CA HIS A 318 -26.94 -17.10 6.12
C HIS A 318 -27.45 -18.38 6.79
N ASP A 319 -26.90 -19.55 6.43
CA ASP A 319 -27.24 -20.83 7.06
C ASP A 319 -26.60 -21.02 8.44
N GLY A 320 -25.76 -20.09 8.89
CA GLY A 320 -25.01 -20.15 10.15
C GLY A 320 -23.99 -21.28 10.24
N ARG A 321 -23.83 -22.11 9.19
CA ARG A 321 -22.98 -23.31 9.24
C ARG A 321 -21.51 -22.99 9.17
N SER A 322 -21.16 -21.93 8.44
CA SER A 322 -19.78 -21.46 8.38
C SER A 322 -19.68 -19.94 8.32
N SER A 323 -18.51 -19.45 8.73
CA SER A 323 -18.11 -18.06 8.61
C SER A 323 -16.80 -17.97 7.86
N TYR A 324 -16.54 -16.81 7.26
CA TYR A 324 -15.30 -16.50 6.60
C TYR A 324 -14.62 -15.31 7.28
N ILE A 325 -13.32 -15.43 7.48
CA ILE A 325 -12.47 -14.35 8.00
C ILE A 325 -11.59 -13.86 6.87
N LEU A 326 -11.63 -12.56 6.66
CA LEU A 326 -10.74 -11.82 5.80
C LEU A 326 -9.66 -11.20 6.68
N ALA A 327 -8.40 -11.54 6.45
CA ALA A 327 -7.24 -10.94 7.09
C ALA A 327 -6.41 -10.22 6.03
N MET A 328 -6.33 -8.89 6.12
CA MET A 328 -5.66 -8.05 5.11
C MET A 328 -4.36 -7.50 5.66
N THR A 329 -3.28 -7.67 4.89
CA THR A 329 -1.95 -7.18 5.26
C THR A 329 -1.77 -5.70 4.91
N THR A 330 -0.73 -5.03 5.42
CA THR A 330 -0.50 -3.60 5.11
C THR A 330 -0.21 -3.35 3.64
N THR A 331 0.30 -4.35 2.93
CA THR A 331 0.49 -4.29 1.47
C THR A 331 -0.80 -4.56 0.69
N GLY A 332 -1.92 -4.82 1.35
CA GLY A 332 -3.22 -5.09 0.73
C GLY A 332 -3.41 -6.55 0.29
N THR A 333 -2.52 -7.46 0.69
CA THR A 333 -2.74 -8.89 0.44
C THR A 333 -3.88 -9.37 1.33
N THR A 334 -4.92 -9.97 0.76
CA THR A 334 -6.07 -10.48 1.53
C THR A 334 -5.99 -11.98 1.68
N HIS A 335 -6.04 -12.49 2.90
CA HIS A 335 -6.13 -13.92 3.20
C HIS A 335 -7.53 -14.25 3.65
N VAL A 336 -8.09 -15.35 3.13
CA VAL A 336 -9.44 -15.80 3.46
C VAL A 336 -9.36 -17.11 4.22
N TYR A 337 -10.04 -17.18 5.36
CA TYR A 337 -10.13 -18.37 6.19
C TYR A 337 -11.58 -18.79 6.33
N ALA A 338 -11.88 -20.06 6.10
CA ALA A 338 -13.18 -20.64 6.42
C ALA A 338 -13.16 -21.13 7.87
N VAL A 339 -14.26 -20.91 8.57
CA VAL A 339 -14.52 -21.34 9.93
C VAL A 339 -15.80 -22.17 9.88
N ASP A 340 -15.65 -23.49 9.92
CA ASP A 340 -16.75 -24.45 9.76
C ASP A 340 -16.55 -25.65 10.70
N ALA A 341 -17.43 -26.65 10.65
CA ALA A 341 -17.37 -27.85 11.49
C ALA A 341 -16.01 -28.59 11.46
N THR A 342 -15.21 -28.41 10.41
CA THR A 342 -13.87 -29.02 10.27
C THR A 342 -12.77 -28.21 10.99
N GLY A 343 -13.12 -27.04 11.51
CA GLY A 343 -12.22 -26.10 12.18
C GLY A 343 -11.95 -24.85 11.34
N ILE A 344 -10.78 -24.26 11.55
CA ILE A 344 -10.31 -23.07 10.82
C ILE A 344 -9.34 -23.53 9.76
N ARG A 345 -9.58 -23.15 8.51
CA ARG A 345 -8.71 -23.48 7.39
C ARG A 345 -8.54 -22.29 6.46
N ALA A 346 -7.32 -22.09 5.97
CA ALA A 346 -7.07 -21.14 4.90
C ALA A 346 -7.75 -21.63 3.61
N THR A 347 -8.41 -20.72 2.89
CA THR A 347 -8.98 -21.03 1.57
C THR A 347 -8.00 -20.61 0.47
N ASN A 348 -8.20 -21.11 -0.75
CA ASN A 348 -7.43 -20.66 -1.91
C ASN A 348 -7.88 -19.27 -2.39
N GLY A 349 -8.94 -18.72 -1.79
CA GLY A 349 -9.56 -17.46 -2.16
C GLY A 349 -8.70 -16.22 -1.91
N GLY A 350 -7.79 -16.29 -0.94
CA GLY A 350 -6.95 -15.14 -0.59
C GLY A 350 -5.72 -14.94 -1.48
N SER A 351 -5.10 -16.03 -1.93
CA SER A 351 -3.78 -15.98 -2.58
C SER A 351 -3.76 -15.42 -4.01
N SER A 352 -4.91 -15.19 -4.64
CA SER A 352 -5.01 -14.92 -6.08
C SER A 352 -5.29 -13.46 -6.47
N LEU A 353 -5.56 -12.57 -5.51
CA LEU A 353 -5.82 -11.16 -5.84
C LEU A 353 -4.48 -10.43 -6.04
N PRO A 354 -4.17 -9.97 -7.27
CA PRO A 354 -2.89 -9.33 -7.56
C PRO A 354 -2.74 -8.07 -6.71
N ASN A 355 -1.63 -7.96 -5.99
CA ASN A 355 -1.32 -6.77 -5.20
C ASN A 355 -1.20 -5.56 -6.15
N PRO A 356 -2.12 -4.59 -6.09
CA PRO A 356 -2.11 -3.46 -7.01
C PRO A 356 -0.95 -2.50 -6.74
N ALA A 357 -0.31 -2.55 -5.56
CA ALA A 357 0.92 -1.81 -5.33
C ALA A 357 2.02 -2.26 -6.32
N LEU A 358 2.04 -3.53 -6.72
CA LEU A 358 2.93 -4.02 -7.80
C LEU A 358 2.56 -3.46 -9.18
N ASN A 359 1.29 -3.09 -9.41
CA ASN A 359 0.84 -2.44 -10.65
C ASN A 359 1.12 -0.93 -10.68
N GLU A 360 1.44 -0.31 -9.55
CA GLU A 360 1.89 1.10 -9.45
C GLU A 360 3.40 1.23 -9.72
N PHE A 361 4.19 0.18 -9.48
CA PHE A 361 5.64 0.17 -9.78
C PHE A 361 6.02 0.62 -11.21
N PRO A 362 5.29 0.22 -12.28
CA PRO A 362 5.49 0.75 -13.63
C PRO A 362 5.43 2.27 -13.71
N VAL A 363 4.52 2.94 -12.98
CA VAL A 363 4.39 4.41 -12.99
C VAL A 363 5.64 5.07 -12.40
N TYR A 364 6.18 4.50 -11.33
CA TYR A 364 7.44 4.94 -10.73
C TYR A 364 8.66 4.64 -11.61
N ALA A 365 8.60 3.63 -12.48
CA ALA A 365 9.63 3.39 -13.49
C ALA A 365 9.49 4.33 -14.71
N ILE A 366 8.27 4.76 -15.04
CA ILE A 366 7.99 5.66 -16.17
C ILE A 366 8.62 7.04 -15.96
N VAL A 367 8.58 7.62 -14.76
CA VAL A 367 9.15 8.97 -14.54
C VAL A 367 10.68 9.00 -14.78
N PRO A 368 11.50 8.12 -14.16
CA PRO A 368 12.92 8.01 -14.49
C PRO A 368 13.17 7.66 -15.96
N ALA A 369 12.38 6.76 -16.55
CA ALA A 369 12.51 6.39 -17.96
C ALA A 369 12.21 7.57 -18.90
N PHE A 370 11.16 8.33 -18.63
CA PHE A 370 10.79 9.53 -19.39
C PHE A 370 11.90 10.58 -19.32
N ILE A 371 12.44 10.85 -18.14
CA ILE A 371 13.52 11.84 -18.01
C ILE A 371 14.80 11.34 -18.68
N LEU A 372 15.08 10.03 -18.63
CA LEU A 372 16.17 9.40 -19.37
C LEU A 372 16.00 9.54 -20.89
N VAL A 373 14.79 9.28 -21.41
CA VAL A 373 14.45 9.48 -22.84
C VAL A 373 14.62 10.94 -23.25
N LEU A 374 14.11 11.88 -22.45
CA LEU A 374 14.28 13.31 -22.70
C LEU A 374 15.76 13.70 -22.74
N GLY A 375 16.56 13.20 -21.80
CA GLY A 375 18.01 13.39 -21.78
C GLY A 375 18.71 12.84 -23.03
N ILE A 376 18.29 11.67 -23.53
CA ILE A 376 18.79 11.09 -24.78
C ILE A 376 18.44 11.98 -25.98
N LEU A 377 17.19 12.45 -26.08
CA LEU A 377 16.75 13.32 -27.17
C LEU A 377 17.53 14.64 -27.21
N ILE A 378 17.74 15.28 -26.06
CA ILE A 378 18.56 16.50 -25.94
C ILE A 378 20.01 16.20 -26.36
N GLY A 379 20.56 15.06 -25.94
CA GLY A 379 21.89 14.62 -26.32
C GLY A 379 22.05 14.38 -27.82
N LEU A 380 21.07 13.75 -28.46
CA LEU A 380 21.04 13.52 -29.91
C LEU A 380 20.91 14.82 -30.69
N GLY A 381 19.99 15.71 -30.31
CA GLY A 381 19.82 17.02 -30.93
C GLY A 381 21.10 17.85 -30.86
N THR A 382 21.74 17.90 -29.68
CA THR A 382 23.03 18.58 -29.50
C THR A 382 24.13 17.94 -30.35
N TRP A 383 24.15 16.61 -30.44
CA TRP A 383 25.13 15.90 -31.26
C TRP A 383 24.98 16.24 -32.76
N CYS A 384 23.76 16.30 -33.28
CA CYS A 384 23.47 16.71 -34.65
C CYS A 384 23.91 18.15 -34.92
N LEU A 385 23.60 19.09 -34.01
CA LEU A 385 24.04 20.48 -34.15
C LEU A 385 25.56 20.60 -34.13
N MET A 386 26.23 19.92 -33.20
CA MET A 386 27.69 19.93 -33.13
C MET A 386 28.34 19.33 -34.38
N TRP A 387 27.72 18.30 -34.99
CA TRP A 387 28.20 17.73 -36.25
C TRP A 387 28.29 18.82 -37.33
N TRP A 388 27.27 19.68 -37.44
CA TRP A 388 27.22 20.72 -38.47
C TRP A 388 28.12 21.92 -38.16
N TYR A 389 28.22 22.33 -36.90
CA TYR A 389 28.79 23.65 -36.58
C TYR A 389 30.19 23.63 -35.97
N THR A 390 30.72 22.50 -35.50
CA THR A 390 31.99 22.49 -34.74
C THR A 390 33.14 21.80 -35.46
N LYS A 391 34.30 22.44 -35.50
CA LYS A 391 35.54 21.85 -36.03
C LYS A 391 36.13 20.86 -35.01
N PRO A 392 36.50 19.63 -35.41
CA PRO A 392 36.94 18.60 -34.47
C PRO A 392 38.44 18.66 -34.12
N ASP A 393 39.23 19.54 -34.74
CA ASP A 393 40.69 19.50 -34.61
C ASP A 393 41.19 20.49 -33.55
N TYR A 394 42.10 20.03 -32.69
CA TYR A 394 42.78 20.82 -31.65
C TYR A 394 44.30 20.74 -31.85
N GLY A 395 44.95 21.90 -31.89
CA GLY A 395 46.40 22.01 -32.04
C GLY A 395 47.08 22.39 -30.72
N PHE A 396 48.16 21.70 -30.37
CA PHE A 396 49.05 22.10 -29.28
C PHE A 396 50.51 21.90 -29.70
N GLY A 397 51.24 23.01 -29.86
CA GLY A 397 52.57 22.99 -30.47
C GLY A 397 52.52 22.44 -31.90
N VAL A 398 53.39 21.46 -32.21
CA VAL A 398 53.48 20.78 -33.53
C VAL A 398 52.53 19.58 -33.68
N GLN A 399 51.70 19.29 -32.66
CA GLN A 399 50.79 18.14 -32.66
C GLN A 399 49.36 18.62 -32.90
N THR A 400 48.67 17.94 -33.81
CA THR A 400 47.22 18.11 -34.05
C THR A 400 46.50 16.85 -33.64
N VAL A 401 45.52 16.97 -32.77
CA VAL A 401 44.69 15.85 -32.31
C VAL A 401 43.23 16.10 -32.63
N LYS A 402 42.50 15.03 -32.92
CA LYS A 402 41.08 15.08 -33.19
C LYS A 402 40.31 14.89 -31.88
N LEU A 403 39.51 15.88 -31.52
CA LEU A 403 38.60 15.85 -30.39
C LEU A 403 37.48 14.84 -30.64
N ALA A 404 37.22 14.00 -29.63
CA ALA A 404 36.17 12.99 -29.69
C ALA A 404 34.79 13.64 -29.88
N SER A 405 33.97 13.08 -30.78
CA SER A 405 32.58 13.52 -31.00
C SER A 405 31.70 13.25 -29.77
N LEU A 406 30.62 14.03 -29.62
CA LEU A 406 29.67 13.86 -28.52
C LEU A 406 29.08 12.44 -28.49
N GLY A 407 28.68 11.90 -29.66
CA GLY A 407 28.16 10.53 -29.76
C GLY A 407 29.14 9.45 -29.28
N ARG A 408 30.42 9.51 -29.66
CA ARG A 408 31.43 8.55 -29.18
C ARG A 408 31.66 8.65 -27.67
N ARG A 409 31.63 9.88 -27.12
CA ARG A 409 31.72 10.11 -25.67
C ARG A 409 30.50 9.59 -24.92
N GLY A 410 29.31 9.77 -25.50
CA GLY A 410 28.05 9.24 -24.96
C GLY A 410 28.05 7.71 -24.94
N LEU A 411 28.41 7.08 -26.06
CA LEU A 411 28.50 5.62 -26.17
C LEU A 411 29.52 5.03 -25.18
N ALA A 412 30.70 5.64 -25.06
CA ALA A 412 31.70 5.23 -24.07
C ALA A 412 31.12 5.25 -22.64
N ARG A 413 30.37 6.31 -22.28
CA ARG A 413 29.75 6.42 -20.96
C ARG A 413 28.59 5.44 -20.78
N LEU A 414 27.80 5.17 -21.82
CA LEU A 414 26.73 4.19 -21.79
C LEU A 414 27.28 2.79 -21.50
N ILE A 415 28.40 2.41 -22.12
CA ILE A 415 29.07 1.13 -21.86
C ILE A 415 29.57 1.06 -20.40
N ASP A 416 30.23 2.12 -19.91
CA ASP A 416 30.70 2.16 -18.52
C ASP A 416 29.52 2.08 -17.52
N LEU A 417 28.40 2.76 -17.82
CA LEU A 417 27.19 2.72 -17.00
C LEU A 417 26.51 1.35 -17.05
N ALA A 418 26.41 0.74 -18.24
CA ALA A 418 25.87 -0.60 -18.40
C ALA A 418 26.68 -1.62 -17.58
N LEU A 419 28.00 -1.52 -17.59
CA LEU A 419 28.86 -2.37 -16.76
C LEU A 419 28.55 -2.21 -15.27
N ILE A 420 28.40 -0.98 -14.78
CA ILE A 420 28.05 -0.70 -13.37
C ILE A 420 26.66 -1.26 -13.05
N VAL A 421 25.65 -0.95 -13.88
CA VAL A 421 24.25 -1.33 -13.64
C VAL A 421 24.09 -2.83 -13.70
N PHE A 422 24.54 -3.50 -14.76
CA PHE A 422 24.37 -4.94 -14.91
C PHE A 422 25.15 -5.75 -13.89
N SER A 423 26.37 -5.33 -13.51
CA SER A 423 27.12 -6.02 -12.46
C SER A 423 26.48 -5.86 -11.09
N THR A 424 26.01 -4.65 -10.75
CA THR A 424 25.33 -4.37 -9.47
C THR A 424 23.97 -5.05 -9.41
N ALA A 425 23.20 -5.02 -10.50
CA ALA A 425 21.91 -5.70 -10.61
C ALA A 425 22.07 -7.23 -10.57
N GLY A 426 23.07 -7.78 -11.27
CA GLY A 426 23.36 -9.21 -11.25
C GLY A 426 23.77 -9.70 -9.86
N LEU A 427 24.63 -8.94 -9.15
CA LEU A 427 24.99 -9.24 -7.77
C LEU A 427 23.77 -9.12 -6.83
N GLY A 428 22.99 -8.04 -6.95
CA GLY A 428 21.79 -7.83 -6.15
C GLY A 428 20.76 -8.92 -6.34
N TRP A 429 20.51 -9.31 -7.60
CA TRP A 429 19.65 -10.43 -7.94
C TRP A 429 20.17 -11.71 -7.30
N ALA A 430 21.44 -12.08 -7.50
CA ALA A 430 22.03 -13.29 -6.94
C ALA A 430 21.95 -13.34 -5.40
N MET A 431 22.16 -12.22 -4.71
CA MET A 431 22.07 -12.12 -3.25
C MET A 431 20.64 -12.17 -2.71
N THR A 432 19.63 -11.94 -3.55
CA THR A 432 18.22 -11.84 -3.14
C THR A 432 17.36 -12.96 -3.73
N ILE A 433 17.98 -13.98 -4.33
CA ILE A 433 17.30 -15.22 -4.70
C ILE A 433 16.72 -15.85 -3.43
N GLY A 434 15.40 -16.07 -3.42
CA GLY A 434 14.68 -16.62 -2.28
C GLY A 434 14.48 -15.65 -1.11
N PHE A 435 14.82 -14.37 -1.27
CA PHE A 435 14.54 -13.35 -0.26
C PHE A 435 13.05 -13.00 -0.27
N ASP A 436 12.43 -13.04 0.91
CA ASP A 436 11.03 -12.67 1.08
C ASP A 436 10.88 -11.14 1.11
N TRP A 437 10.77 -10.56 -0.08
CA TRP A 437 10.55 -9.14 -0.27
C TRP A 437 9.23 -8.64 0.34
N LEU A 438 8.20 -9.49 0.37
CA LEU A 438 6.90 -9.11 0.90
C LEU A 438 6.98 -8.90 2.41
N SER A 439 7.56 -9.84 3.14
CA SER A 439 7.79 -9.71 4.59
C SER A 439 8.69 -8.54 4.93
N LEU A 440 9.67 -8.18 4.09
CA LEU A 440 10.46 -6.95 4.30
C LEU A 440 9.58 -5.69 4.22
N VAL A 441 8.73 -5.58 3.20
CA VAL A 441 7.86 -4.41 3.01
C VAL A 441 6.85 -4.31 4.17
N GLU A 442 6.22 -5.42 4.55
CA GLU A 442 5.32 -5.48 5.71
C GLU A 442 6.01 -5.05 6.99
N ALA A 443 7.24 -5.52 7.25
CA ALA A 443 7.97 -5.19 8.46
C ALA A 443 8.33 -3.69 8.53
N LEU A 444 8.70 -3.11 7.38
CA LEU A 444 8.97 -1.68 7.27
C LEU A 444 7.69 -0.84 7.47
N ASN A 445 6.56 -1.27 6.90
CA ASN A 445 5.27 -0.59 7.07
C ASN A 445 4.77 -0.63 8.52
N LEU A 446 4.86 -1.81 9.16
CA LEU A 446 4.45 -2.00 10.55
C LEU A 446 5.43 -1.41 11.56
N HIS A 447 6.65 -1.06 11.15
CA HIS A 447 7.72 -0.64 12.04
C HIS A 447 8.05 -1.70 13.12
N VAL A 448 8.04 -2.97 12.74
CA VAL A 448 8.31 -4.12 13.62
C VAL A 448 9.69 -4.69 13.32
N ASP A 449 10.39 -5.13 14.37
CA ASP A 449 11.67 -5.82 14.23
C ASP A 449 11.47 -7.20 13.57
N HIS A 450 11.93 -7.36 12.33
CA HIS A 450 11.83 -8.61 11.58
C HIS A 450 13.20 -9.07 11.05
N PRO A 451 13.50 -10.39 10.99
CA PRO A 451 14.79 -10.91 10.51
C PRO A 451 15.17 -10.48 9.09
N THR A 452 14.20 -10.12 8.23
CA THR A 452 14.47 -9.65 6.87
C THR A 452 15.14 -8.27 6.84
N ILE A 453 14.91 -7.41 7.83
CA ILE A 453 15.49 -6.06 7.90
C ILE A 453 17.03 -6.09 7.98
N PRO A 454 17.66 -6.80 8.94
CA PRO A 454 19.12 -6.87 8.99
C PRO A 454 19.72 -7.57 7.77
N ILE A 455 19.03 -8.56 7.19
CA ILE A 455 19.47 -9.22 5.94
C ILE A 455 19.48 -8.22 4.79
N ALA A 456 18.38 -7.50 4.57
CA ALA A 456 18.28 -6.47 3.54
C ALA A 456 19.34 -5.37 3.74
N THR A 457 19.57 -4.95 4.99
CA THR A 457 20.59 -3.96 5.33
C THR A 457 22.00 -4.44 4.99
N ARG A 458 22.31 -5.72 5.25
CA ARG A 458 23.60 -6.33 4.87
C ARG A 458 23.76 -6.40 3.35
N VAL A 459 22.72 -6.83 2.63
CA VAL A 459 22.71 -6.87 1.16
C VAL A 459 22.94 -5.47 0.60
N ALA A 460 22.18 -4.47 1.07
CA ALA A 460 22.33 -3.08 0.66
C ALA A 460 23.74 -2.54 0.95
N SER A 461 24.33 -2.88 2.10
CA SER A 461 25.70 -2.49 2.45
C SER A 461 26.74 -3.11 1.51
N ILE A 462 26.59 -4.39 1.17
CA ILE A 462 27.47 -5.09 0.22
C ILE A 462 27.33 -4.49 -1.19
N LEU A 463 26.10 -4.21 -1.64
CA LEU A 463 25.87 -3.54 -2.93
C LEU A 463 26.44 -2.13 -2.97
N ALA A 464 26.34 -1.38 -1.87
CA ALA A 464 26.94 -0.05 -1.76
C ALA A 464 28.48 -0.12 -1.81
N LEU A 465 29.09 -1.10 -1.13
CA LEU A 465 30.53 -1.35 -1.18
C LEU A 465 30.97 -1.79 -2.58
N TRP A 466 30.20 -2.65 -3.25
CA TRP A 466 30.44 -3.08 -4.61
C TRP A 466 30.40 -1.91 -5.61
N LEU A 467 29.38 -1.07 -5.50
CA LEU A 467 29.24 0.13 -6.32
C LEU A 467 30.44 1.08 -6.08
N ALA A 468 30.78 1.33 -4.82
CA ALA A 468 31.95 2.15 -4.47
C ALA A 468 33.25 1.56 -5.03
N PHE A 469 33.41 0.23 -4.95
CA PHE A 469 34.57 -0.48 -5.49
C PHE A 469 34.68 -0.35 -7.02
N ILE A 470 33.59 -0.54 -7.76
CA ILE A 470 33.60 -0.38 -9.23
C ILE A 470 33.90 1.06 -9.60
N VAL A 471 33.21 2.03 -9.00
CA VAL A 471 33.42 3.46 -9.30
C VAL A 471 34.86 3.87 -9.00
N PHE A 472 35.40 3.43 -7.85
CA PHE A 472 36.79 3.67 -7.49
C PHE A 472 37.77 3.01 -8.46
N SER A 473 37.50 1.77 -8.87
CA SER A 473 38.32 1.05 -9.85
C SER A 473 38.36 1.78 -11.19
N LEU A 474 37.20 2.23 -11.69
CA LEU A 474 37.11 3.04 -12.91
C LEU A 474 37.87 4.36 -12.79
N LEU A 475 37.80 5.01 -11.61
CA LEU A 475 38.54 6.24 -11.34
C LEU A 475 40.05 6.01 -11.35
N VAL A 476 40.55 4.94 -10.74
CA VAL A 476 41.98 4.59 -10.73
C VAL A 476 42.47 4.27 -12.15
N VAL A 477 41.71 3.49 -12.92
CA VAL A 477 42.05 3.16 -14.31
C VAL A 477 42.08 4.44 -15.16
N GLN A 478 41.10 5.33 -14.99
CA GLN A 478 41.06 6.61 -15.68
C GLN A 478 42.22 7.53 -15.26
N ALA A 479 42.56 7.58 -13.98
CA ALA A 479 43.66 8.39 -13.46
C ALA A 479 45.02 7.95 -14.02
N ARG A 480 45.25 6.64 -14.13
CA ARG A 480 46.53 6.07 -14.52
C ARG A 480 46.73 6.02 -16.04
N TRP A 481 45.70 5.63 -16.79
CA TRP A 481 45.81 5.42 -18.23
C TRP A 481 45.03 6.43 -19.08
N GLY A 482 44.16 7.24 -18.48
CA GLY A 482 43.25 8.13 -19.21
C GLY A 482 42.12 7.37 -19.92
N LEU A 483 41.91 6.11 -19.55
CA LEU A 483 41.01 5.14 -20.20
C LEU A 483 39.98 4.64 -19.19
N THR A 484 38.80 4.29 -19.69
CA THR A 484 37.78 3.47 -19.02
C THR A 484 37.41 2.35 -20.00
N PRO A 485 36.80 1.23 -19.59
CA PRO A 485 36.42 0.16 -20.50
C PRO A 485 35.64 0.65 -21.72
N GLY A 486 34.65 1.53 -21.52
CA GLY A 486 33.88 2.14 -22.59
C GLY A 486 34.70 3.08 -23.48
N LYS A 487 35.57 3.91 -22.90
CA LYS A 487 36.49 4.78 -23.68
C LYS A 487 37.48 3.95 -24.50
N TRP A 488 37.98 2.86 -23.93
CA TRP A 488 38.89 1.94 -24.62
C TRP A 488 38.22 1.30 -25.83
N LEU A 489 36.99 0.77 -25.65
CA LEU A 489 36.18 0.21 -26.75
C LEU A 489 35.85 1.25 -27.83
N CYS A 490 35.63 2.51 -27.45
CA CYS A 490 35.38 3.61 -28.39
C CYS A 490 36.66 4.24 -28.99
N GLY A 491 37.86 3.76 -28.63
CA GLY A 491 39.13 4.30 -29.09
C GLY A 491 39.41 5.75 -28.63
N LEU A 492 38.94 6.11 -27.43
CA LEU A 492 39.06 7.44 -26.84
C LEU A 492 40.06 7.46 -25.69
N ARG A 493 40.73 8.60 -25.47
CA ARG A 493 41.61 8.81 -24.32
C ARG A 493 41.44 10.20 -23.74
N THR A 494 41.47 10.29 -22.42
CA THR A 494 41.44 11.59 -21.70
C THR A 494 42.87 12.03 -21.41
N LEU A 495 43.22 13.22 -21.87
CA LEU A 495 44.53 13.85 -21.66
C LEU A 495 44.34 15.26 -21.12
N ARG A 496 45.42 15.90 -20.66
CA ARG A 496 45.44 17.35 -20.39
C ARG A 496 45.46 18.12 -21.71
N THR A 497 45.18 19.42 -21.65
CA THR A 497 45.39 20.35 -22.78
C THR A 497 46.83 20.32 -23.30
N THR A 498 47.80 20.01 -22.44
CA THR A 498 49.21 19.77 -22.79
C THR A 498 49.49 18.38 -23.36
N LEU A 499 48.47 17.58 -23.68
CA LEU A 499 48.56 16.20 -24.19
C LEU A 499 49.26 15.19 -23.25
N LYS A 500 49.39 15.53 -21.96
CA LYS A 500 49.95 14.63 -20.92
C LYS A 500 48.84 13.86 -20.18
N PRO A 501 49.16 12.75 -19.48
CA PRO A 501 48.18 12.03 -18.67
C PRO A 501 47.52 12.93 -17.59
N CYS A 502 46.22 12.71 -17.36
CA CYS A 502 45.39 13.50 -16.44
C CYS A 502 45.92 13.48 -14.99
N GLY A 503 46.28 12.30 -14.48
CA GLY A 503 46.68 12.08 -13.09
C GLY A 503 45.47 11.95 -12.14
N PHE A 504 45.72 11.47 -10.91
CA PHE A 504 44.66 11.08 -9.97
C PHE A 504 43.79 12.24 -9.48
N ALA A 505 44.40 13.32 -8.99
CA ALA A 505 43.66 14.46 -8.42
C ALA A 505 42.69 15.09 -9.43
N ARG A 506 43.12 15.27 -10.69
CA ARG A 506 42.27 15.78 -11.77
C ARG A 506 41.16 14.79 -12.12
N SER A 507 41.45 13.48 -12.16
CA SER A 507 40.41 12.48 -12.41
C SER A 507 39.35 12.46 -11.31
N LEU A 508 39.75 12.65 -10.04
CA LEU A 508 38.82 12.73 -8.92
C LEU A 508 37.95 13.99 -8.99
N VAL A 509 38.54 15.17 -9.25
CA VAL A 509 37.78 16.43 -9.39
C VAL A 509 36.77 16.33 -10.54
N ARG A 510 37.13 15.69 -11.66
CA ARG A 510 36.19 15.45 -12.77
C ARG A 510 34.96 14.65 -12.32
N GLU A 511 35.14 13.64 -11.49
CA GLU A 511 34.05 12.78 -11.04
C GLU A 511 33.22 13.42 -9.92
N VAL A 512 33.82 14.30 -9.10
CA VAL A 512 33.08 15.13 -8.14
C VAL A 512 32.22 16.18 -8.88
N VAL A 513 32.79 16.86 -9.87
CA VAL A 513 32.03 17.82 -10.71
C VAL A 513 30.99 17.09 -11.54
N LEU A 514 31.22 15.82 -11.89
CA LEU A 514 30.21 14.99 -12.55
C LEU A 514 28.96 14.79 -11.67
N ALA A 515 29.10 14.72 -10.35
CA ALA A 515 27.95 14.69 -9.45
C ALA A 515 27.13 15.99 -9.50
N VAL A 516 27.78 17.12 -9.83
CA VAL A 516 27.12 18.41 -10.10
C VAL A 516 26.48 18.42 -11.48
N ASP A 517 27.18 17.92 -12.51
CA ASP A 517 26.64 17.77 -13.88
C ASP A 517 25.45 16.80 -13.92
N ALA A 518 25.42 15.84 -13.01
CA ALA A 518 24.35 14.87 -12.82
C ALA A 518 23.41 15.23 -11.65
N CYS A 519 23.55 16.42 -11.05
CA CYS A 519 22.72 16.82 -9.91
C CYS A 519 21.29 17.03 -10.42
N HIS A 520 20.35 16.29 -9.82
CA HIS A 520 18.99 15.90 -10.28
C HIS A 520 18.87 14.51 -10.91
N PHE A 521 19.93 13.69 -10.90
CA PHE A 521 20.01 12.27 -11.27
C PHE A 521 19.59 11.90 -12.71
N LEU A 522 18.87 12.76 -13.42
CA LEU A 522 18.06 12.36 -14.56
C LEU A 522 18.32 13.20 -15.82
N CYS A 523 18.87 14.41 -15.71
CA CYS A 523 19.09 15.29 -16.85
C CYS A 523 20.57 15.62 -17.03
N TRP A 524 21.24 14.96 -17.99
CA TRP A 524 22.67 15.15 -18.34
C TRP A 524 22.95 16.48 -19.07
N THR A 525 21.97 17.37 -19.07
CA THR A 525 21.90 18.59 -19.86
C THR A 525 23.02 19.58 -19.56
N PRO A 526 23.41 19.86 -18.30
CA PRO A 526 24.51 20.80 -18.03
C PRO A 526 25.82 20.37 -18.68
N GLY A 527 26.17 19.08 -18.57
CA GLY A 527 27.37 18.51 -19.17
C GLY A 527 27.32 18.51 -20.70
N ILE A 528 26.15 18.21 -21.29
CA ILE A 528 25.94 18.23 -22.74
C ILE A 528 26.06 19.66 -23.28
N LEU A 529 25.42 20.64 -22.63
CA LEU A 529 25.48 22.05 -23.00
C LEU A 529 26.90 22.59 -22.87
N SER A 530 27.63 22.26 -21.81
CA SER A 530 29.05 22.64 -21.67
C SER A 530 29.90 22.16 -22.85
N ILE A 531 29.70 20.92 -23.31
CA ILE A 531 30.41 20.40 -24.49
C ILE A 531 30.02 21.19 -25.75
N ALA A 532 28.75 21.57 -25.89
CA ALA A 532 28.26 22.28 -27.05
C ALA A 532 28.77 23.73 -27.12
N PHE A 533 28.89 24.40 -25.98
CA PHE A 533 29.27 25.81 -25.90
C PHE A 533 30.76 26.08 -25.75
N THR A 534 31.60 25.04 -25.66
CA THR A 534 33.05 25.20 -25.51
C THR A 534 33.78 24.79 -26.78
N ASP A 535 34.75 25.61 -27.22
CA ASP A 535 35.53 25.35 -28.44
C ASP A 535 36.29 24.03 -28.38
N CYS A 536 36.79 23.67 -27.20
CA CYS A 536 37.50 22.42 -26.96
C CYS A 536 36.58 21.22 -26.67
N ARG A 537 35.25 21.39 -26.82
CA ARG A 537 34.23 20.37 -26.55
C ARG A 537 34.40 19.78 -25.15
N GLN A 538 34.54 20.60 -24.12
CA GLN A 538 34.82 20.20 -22.74
C GLN A 538 33.54 20.15 -21.90
N ARG A 539 33.40 19.13 -21.05
CA ARG A 539 32.40 19.12 -19.97
C ARG A 539 32.80 20.09 -18.87
N LEU A 540 31.89 20.38 -17.94
CA LEU A 540 32.19 21.24 -16.79
C LEU A 540 33.37 20.69 -15.98
N GLY A 541 33.38 19.38 -15.71
CA GLY A 541 34.53 18.74 -15.06
C GLY A 541 35.83 18.80 -15.87
N ASP A 542 35.74 18.77 -17.20
CA ASP A 542 36.90 18.87 -18.08
C ASP A 542 37.49 20.28 -18.07
N LEU A 543 36.64 21.31 -18.02
CA LEU A 543 37.03 22.72 -17.88
C LEU A 543 37.76 22.96 -16.55
N VAL A 544 37.18 22.52 -15.44
CA VAL A 544 37.75 22.69 -14.09
C VAL A 544 39.12 22.03 -13.97
N THR A 545 39.36 20.96 -14.71
CA THR A 545 40.59 20.14 -14.58
C THR A 545 41.57 20.29 -15.72
N ASP A 546 41.27 21.15 -16.70
CA ASP A 546 42.10 21.40 -17.87
C ASP A 546 42.41 20.11 -18.67
N THR A 547 41.34 19.37 -18.96
CA THR A 547 41.42 18.08 -19.68
C THR A 547 40.60 18.07 -20.97
N LEU A 548 40.99 17.21 -21.90
CA LEU A 548 40.35 17.01 -23.19
C LEU A 548 40.26 15.52 -23.53
N VAL A 549 39.24 15.15 -24.29
CA VAL A 549 39.03 13.76 -24.75
C VAL A 549 39.30 13.69 -26.24
N VAL A 550 40.31 12.90 -26.61
CA VAL A 550 40.83 12.76 -27.97
C VAL A 550 40.65 11.36 -28.51
N GLU A 551 40.63 11.25 -29.83
CA GLU A 551 40.68 9.96 -30.52
C GLU A 551 42.10 9.42 -30.53
N VAL A 552 42.30 8.19 -30.05
CA VAL A 552 43.62 7.57 -29.90
C VAL A 552 44.37 7.50 -31.23
N ARG A 553 43.65 7.24 -32.33
CA ARG A 553 44.23 7.17 -33.69
C ARG A 553 44.83 8.50 -34.16
N SER A 554 44.40 9.62 -33.59
CA SER A 554 44.87 10.96 -33.99
C SER A 554 46.14 11.42 -33.27
N LEU A 555 46.53 10.76 -32.17
CA LEU A 555 47.69 11.17 -31.35
C LEU A 555 49.04 11.10 -32.06
N SER A 556 49.13 10.40 -33.19
CA SER A 556 50.39 10.22 -33.94
C SER A 556 50.58 11.20 -35.10
N ARG A 557 49.63 12.12 -35.37
CA ARG A 557 49.74 13.09 -36.47
C ARG A 557 50.60 14.29 -36.06
N ARG A 558 51.82 14.37 -36.61
CA ARG A 558 52.60 15.62 -36.65
C ARG A 558 52.08 16.50 -37.78
N MET A 559 52.07 17.83 -37.60
CA MET A 559 51.78 18.74 -38.71
C MET A 559 52.79 18.50 -39.85
N PRO A 560 52.34 18.45 -41.13
CA PRO A 560 53.26 18.64 -42.23
C PRO A 560 53.93 20.00 -42.05
N ALA A 561 55.27 20.01 -42.13
CA ALA A 561 56.11 21.18 -41.90
C ALA A 561 55.84 22.30 -42.91
#